data_AF-A0A3C1VS61-F1
#
_entry.id   AF-A0A3C1VS61-F1
#
_cell.length_a   1.000
_cell.length_b   1.000
_cell.length_c   1.000
_cell.angle_alpha   90.00
_cell.angle_beta   90.00
_cell.angle_gamma   90.00
#
_symmetry.space_group_name_H-M   'P 1'
#
loop_
_entity.id
_entity.type
_entity.pdbx_description
1 polymer ?
#
loop_
_entity_poly.entity_id
_entity_poly.type
_entity_poly.pdbx_seq_one_letter_code
_entity_poly.pdbx_strand_id
1 'polypeptide(L)'
;MKAMVVERIQQAVQRFEAGEITNPAAPYLGQTQAQSLIEGIDYYIEAGGLLVFTAWYHLKRGHCCGSRCRHCPYGHVNVPASARP
;
A
#
# COMPACT_ATOMS: atom_id res chain seq x y z
N MET A 1 7.23 14.60 13.92
CA MET A 1 5.83 14.58 13.44
C MET A 1 5.62 13.59 12.28
N LYS A 2 6.31 13.73 11.14
CA LYS A 2 6.16 12.81 9.99
C LYS A 2 6.46 11.33 10.33
N ALA A 3 7.51 11.06 11.13
CA ALA A 3 7.86 9.70 11.56
C ALA A 3 6.72 8.99 12.32
N MET A 4 6.13 9.65 13.31
CA MET A 4 5.01 9.08 14.08
C MET A 4 3.77 8.79 13.22
N VAL A 5 3.53 9.58 12.17
CA VAL A 5 2.42 9.31 11.24
C VAL A 5 2.72 8.04 10.43
N VAL A 6 3.95 7.90 9.92
CA VAL A 6 4.36 6.72 9.15
C VAL A 6 4.30 5.45 10.01
N GLU A 7 4.76 5.51 11.26
CA GLU A 7 4.69 4.39 12.21
C GLU A 7 3.24 3.95 12.45
N ARG A 8 2.32 4.91 12.65
CA ARG A 8 0.89 4.60 12.82
C ARG A 8 0.28 3.98 11.56
N ILE A 9 0.67 4.45 10.37
CA ILE A 9 0.25 3.88 9.10
C ILE A 9 0.75 2.44 8.96
N GLN A 10 2.03 2.20 9.26
CA GLN A 10 2.63 0.86 9.21
C GLN A 10 1.93 -0.10 10.17
N GLN A 11 1.65 0.33 11.40
CA GLN A 11 0.89 -0.47 12.35
C GLN A 11 -0.53 -0.79 11.83
N ALA A 12 -1.21 0.19 11.22
CA ALA A 12 -2.53 -0.04 10.64
C ALA A 12 -2.50 -1.02 9.46
N VAL A 13 -1.49 -0.93 8.59
CA VAL A 13 -1.26 -1.87 7.48
C VAL A 13 -1.08 -3.29 8.02
N GLN A 14 -0.23 -3.48 9.03
CA GLN A 14 0.02 -4.80 9.62
C GLN A 14 -1.25 -5.43 10.19
N ARG A 15 -2.07 -4.63 10.90
CA ARG A 15 -3.35 -5.11 11.45
C ARG A 15 -4.36 -5.47 10.36
N PHE A 16 -4.36 -4.75 9.24
CA PHE A 16 -5.17 -5.09 8.09
C PHE A 16 -4.71 -6.40 7.45
N GLU A 17 -3.40 -6.57 7.24
CA GLU A 17 -2.80 -7.79 6.70
C GLU A 17 -3.07 -9.01 7.59
N ALA A 18 -3.09 -8.81 8.92
CA ALA A 18 -3.46 -9.82 9.90
C ALA A 18 -4.99 -10.10 9.96
N GLY A 19 -5.81 -9.36 9.21
CA GLY A 19 -7.27 -9.50 9.19
C GLY A 19 -7.97 -8.98 10.45
N GLU A 20 -7.28 -8.19 11.29
CA GLU A 20 -7.83 -7.65 12.54
C GLU A 20 -8.74 -6.44 12.31
N ILE A 21 -8.51 -5.70 11.23
CA ILE A 21 -9.27 -4.50 10.87
C ILE A 21 -9.64 -4.50 9.39
N THR A 22 -10.66 -3.72 9.05
CA THR A 22 -10.97 -3.40 7.65
C THR A 22 -9.96 -2.41 7.08
N ASN A 23 -9.99 -2.19 5.75
CA ASN A 23 -9.05 -1.32 5.04
C ASN A 23 -8.93 0.06 5.73
N PRO A 24 -7.80 0.38 6.40
CA PRO A 24 -7.66 1.63 7.15
C PRO A 24 -7.56 2.86 6.25
N ALA A 25 -7.31 2.68 4.95
CA ALA A 25 -7.34 3.76 3.97
C ALA A 25 -8.72 3.94 3.32
N ALA A 26 -9.78 3.30 3.82
CA ALA A 26 -11.15 3.44 3.30
C ALA A 26 -11.61 4.90 3.09
N PRO A 27 -11.30 5.86 4.00
CA PRO A 27 -11.65 7.27 3.79
C PRO A 27 -10.91 7.95 2.62
N TYR A 28 -9.83 7.33 2.13
CA TYR A 28 -8.94 7.85 1.10
C TYR A 28 -9.02 7.04 -0.19
N LEU A 29 -10.05 6.20 -0.35
CA LEU A 29 -10.21 5.39 -1.55
C LEU A 29 -10.25 6.24 -2.82
N GLY A 30 -9.52 5.80 -3.85
CA GLY A 30 -9.43 6.49 -5.13
C GLY A 30 -8.46 7.67 -5.17
N GLN A 31 -7.89 8.11 -4.03
CA GLN A 31 -6.86 9.17 -3.97
C GLN A 31 -5.50 8.65 -4.46
N THR A 32 -5.45 8.30 -5.74
CA THR A 32 -4.29 7.69 -6.43
C THR A 32 -3.75 8.54 -7.57
N GLN A 33 -4.30 9.76 -7.73
CA GLN A 33 -3.82 10.78 -8.67
C GLN A 33 -2.47 11.33 -8.21
N ALA A 34 -1.57 11.65 -9.14
CA ALA A 34 -0.20 12.06 -8.84
C ALA A 34 -0.12 13.25 -7.86
N GLN A 35 -1.02 14.22 -7.99
CA GLN A 35 -1.08 15.42 -7.14
C GLN A 35 -1.46 15.12 -5.68
N SER A 36 -1.98 13.92 -5.39
CA SER A 36 -2.41 13.49 -4.05
C SER A 36 -1.41 12.57 -3.34
N LEU A 37 -0.29 12.23 -4.01
CA LEU A 37 0.68 11.29 -3.47
C LEU A 37 1.71 11.98 -2.58
N ILE A 38 1.97 11.37 -1.43
CA ILE A 38 2.93 11.90 -0.45
C ILE A 38 4.14 10.97 -0.37
N GLU A 39 5.33 11.48 -0.67
CA GLU A 39 6.58 10.74 -0.54
C GLU A 39 6.85 10.35 0.93
N GLY A 40 7.25 9.09 1.12
CA GLY A 40 7.42 8.44 2.42
C GLY A 40 6.12 7.86 3.00
N ILE A 41 4.96 8.11 2.37
CA ILE A 41 3.67 7.53 2.77
C ILE A 41 3.12 6.66 1.64
N ASP A 42 2.91 7.23 0.46
CA ASP A 42 2.32 6.55 -0.70
C ASP A 42 3.38 5.88 -1.58
N TYR A 43 4.57 6.48 -1.65
CA TYR A 43 5.69 5.95 -2.41
C TYR A 43 7.03 6.40 -1.80
N TYR A 44 8.11 5.81 -2.28
CA TYR A 44 9.48 6.32 -2.11
C TYR A 44 10.25 6.12 -3.41
N ILE A 45 11.33 6.89 -3.60
CA ILE A 45 12.29 6.69 -4.68
C ILE A 45 13.45 5.85 -4.14
N GLU A 46 13.69 4.67 -4.72
CA GLU A 46 14.85 3.85 -4.34
C GLU A 46 16.13 4.35 -5.02
N ALA A 47 17.29 3.85 -4.58
CA ALA A 47 18.60 4.35 -5.02
C ALA A 47 18.81 4.34 -6.55
N GLY A 48 18.10 3.46 -7.28
CA GLY A 48 18.12 3.42 -8.75
C GLY A 48 17.19 4.40 -9.45
N GLY A 49 16.53 5.30 -8.73
CA GLY A 49 15.57 6.28 -9.28
C GLY A 49 14.19 5.71 -9.59
N LEU A 50 13.92 4.45 -9.22
CA LEU A 50 12.62 3.82 -9.43
C LEU A 50 11.64 4.26 -8.34
N LEU A 51 10.43 4.64 -8.76
CA LEU A 51 9.31 4.93 -7.86
C LEU A 51 8.70 3.62 -7.37
N VAL A 52 8.67 3.45 -6.05
CA VAL A 52 8.11 2.26 -5.41
C VAL A 52 6.90 2.66 -4.56
N PHE A 53 5.72 2.18 -4.94
CA PHE A 53 4.50 2.38 -4.15
C PHE A 53 4.51 1.54 -2.88
N THR A 54 4.03 2.12 -1.77
CA THR A 54 3.89 1.44 -0.48
C THR A 54 2.57 0.68 -0.37
N ALA A 55 2.45 -0.12 0.69
CA ALA A 55 1.18 -0.76 1.04
C ALA A 55 0.03 0.25 1.22
N TRP A 56 0.30 1.42 1.78
CA TRP A 56 -0.73 2.45 1.99
C TRP A 56 -1.33 2.96 0.68
N TYR A 57 -0.51 3.17 -0.35
CA TYR A 57 -1.02 3.51 -1.68
C TYR A 57 -1.92 2.40 -2.25
N HIS A 58 -1.55 1.14 -2.07
CA HIS A 58 -2.38 0.02 -2.48
C HIS A 58 -3.69 -0.09 -1.67
N LEU A 59 -3.67 0.31 -0.40
CA LEU A 59 -4.88 0.44 0.40
C LEU A 59 -5.80 1.56 -0.13
N LYS A 60 -5.27 2.72 -0.52
CA LYS A 60 -6.03 3.78 -1.21
C LYS A 60 -6.61 3.33 -2.55
N ARG A 61 -5.93 2.43 -3.27
CA ARG A 61 -6.47 1.80 -4.49
C ARG A 61 -7.69 0.91 -4.21
N GLY A 62 -7.76 0.33 -3.00
CA GLY A 62 -8.91 -0.43 -2.53
C GLY A 62 -9.02 -1.89 -2.98
N HIS A 63 -8.12 -2.38 -3.84
CA HIS A 63 -8.13 -3.78 -4.28
C HIS A 63 -6.76 -4.27 -4.77
N CYS A 64 -6.58 -5.59 -4.83
CA CYS A 64 -5.44 -6.23 -5.50
C CYS A 64 -5.59 -6.11 -7.02
N CYS A 65 -4.64 -5.51 -7.72
CA CYS A 65 -4.71 -5.34 -9.18
C CYS A 65 -4.13 -6.53 -9.98
N GLY A 66 -3.65 -7.59 -9.32
CA GLY A 66 -3.09 -8.77 -9.98
C GLY A 66 -1.66 -8.62 -10.53
N SER A 67 -1.03 -7.46 -10.36
CA SER A 67 0.30 -7.16 -10.93
C SER A 67 1.50 -7.64 -10.09
N ARG A 68 1.27 -8.49 -9.07
CA ARG A 68 2.32 -9.03 -8.18
C ARG A 68 3.25 -7.95 -7.58
N CYS A 69 2.64 -6.86 -7.10
CA CYS A 69 3.38 -5.74 -6.51
C CYS A 69 4.13 -6.16 -5.23
N ARG A 70 5.31 -5.57 -5.00
CA ARG A 70 6.21 -5.83 -3.86
C ARG A 70 5.53 -5.63 -2.50
N HIS A 71 4.67 -4.62 -2.39
CA HIS A 71 4.03 -4.17 -1.14
C HIS A 71 2.51 -4.40 -1.14
N CYS A 72 2.02 -5.50 -1.72
CA CYS A 72 0.58 -5.75 -1.81
C CYS A 72 -0.01 -6.16 -0.44
N PRO A 73 -0.91 -5.37 0.16
CA PRO A 73 -1.48 -5.69 1.47
C PRO A 73 -2.64 -6.69 1.40
N TYR A 74 -3.05 -7.08 0.19
CA TYR A 74 -4.20 -7.96 -0.05
C TYR A 74 -3.79 -9.42 -0.28
N GLY A 75 -2.59 -9.83 0.17
CA GLY A 75 -2.12 -11.22 0.03
C GLY A 75 -2.10 -11.73 -1.42
N HIS A 76 -1.91 -10.84 -2.39
CA HIS A 76 -1.86 -11.17 -3.82
C HIS A 76 -3.07 -11.99 -4.34
N VAL A 77 -4.27 -11.80 -3.77
CA VAL A 77 -5.47 -12.60 -4.10
C VAL A 77 -5.79 -12.66 -5.60
N ASN A 78 -5.54 -11.57 -6.34
CA ASN A 78 -5.81 -11.48 -7.78
C ASN A 78 -4.59 -11.83 -8.66
N VAL A 79 -3.48 -12.29 -8.07
CA VAL A 79 -2.33 -12.82 -8.83
C VAL A 79 -2.59 -14.30 -9.14
N PRO A 80 -2.35 -14.77 -10.39
CA PRO A 80 -2.47 -16.18 -10.74
C PRO A 80 -1.69 -17.09 -9.78
N ALA A 81 -2.28 -18.22 -9.40
CA ALA A 81 -1.69 -19.13 -8.40
C ALA A 81 -0.26 -19.59 -8.78
N SER A 82 0.00 -19.79 -10.07
CA SER A 82 1.33 -20.15 -10.59
C SER A 82 2.39 -19.06 -10.46
N ALA A 83 1.99 -17.82 -10.17
CA ALA A 83 2.86 -16.65 -10.11
C ALA A 83 2.82 -15.94 -8.75
N ARG A 84 2.09 -16.46 -7.74
CA ARG A 84 2.11 -15.89 -6.39
C ARG A 84 3.52 -16.06 -5.78
N PRO A 85 4.00 -15.05 -5.01
CA PRO A 85 5.27 -15.15 -4.31
C PRO A 85 5.26 -16.18 -3.18
#